data_AF-A0A655FQ01-F1
#
_entry.id   AF-A0A655FQ01-F1
#
_cell.length_a   1.000
_cell.length_b   1.000
_cell.length_c   1.000
_cell.angle_alpha   90.00
_cell.angle_beta   90.00
_cell.angle_gamma   90.00
#
_symmetry.space_group_name_H-M   'P 1'
#
loop_
_entity.id
_entity.type
_entity.pdbx_description
1 polymer ?
#
loop_
_entity_poly.entity_id
_entity_poly.type
_entity_poly.pdbx_seq_one_letter_code
_entity_poly.pdbx_strand_id
1 'polypeptide(L)' 'MADRLRIVKRDVAAAIFDSHGLSVADLVLVSPGSIPITTSGKIRRAQCVQLYRRREFTRLDA' A
#
# COMPACT_ATOMS: atom_id res chain seq x y z
N MET A 1 6.31 0.67 16.93
CA MET A 1 6.23 0.82 15.46
C MET A 1 4.92 0.24 14.92
N ALA A 2 4.62 -1.01 15.22
CA ALA A 2 3.40 -1.71 14.78
C ALA A 2 2.10 -0.95 15.11
N ASP A 3 1.98 -0.35 16.30
CA ASP A 3 0.77 0.39 16.67
C ASP A 3 0.51 1.63 15.83
N ARG A 4 1.57 2.40 15.55
CA ARG A 4 1.49 3.56 14.67
C ARG A 4 1.05 3.15 13.27
N LEU A 5 1.60 2.04 12.77
CA LEU A 5 1.28 1.54 11.44
C LEU A 5 -0.16 1.06 11.32
N ARG A 6 -0.70 0.44 12.39
CA ARG A 6 -2.10 0.06 12.49
C ARG A 6 -3.04 1.26 12.48
N ILE A 7 -2.69 2.32 13.21
CA ILE A 7 -3.45 3.59 13.20
C ILE A 7 -3.47 4.14 11.78
N VAL A 8 -2.32 4.24 11.11
CA VAL A 8 -2.25 4.72 9.72
C VAL A 8 -3.12 3.89 8.77
N LYS A 9 -3.11 2.55 8.86
CA LYS A 9 -4.00 1.71 8.02
C LYS A 9 -5.47 2.04 8.25
N ARG A 10 -5.88 2.18 9.51
CA ARG A 10 -7.27 2.49 9.87
C ARG A 10 -7.68 3.86 9.32
N ASP A 11 -6.86 4.87 9.55
CA ASP A 11 -7.17 6.26 9.16
C ASP A 11 -7.25 6.40 7.64
N VAL A 12 -6.33 5.76 6.91
CA VAL A 12 -6.37 5.75 5.43
C VAL A 12 -7.61 5.02 4.91
N ALA A 13 -7.96 3.86 5.48
CA ALA A 13 -9.15 3.12 5.07
C ALA A 13 -10.44 3.92 5.34
N ALA A 14 -10.53 4.59 6.50
CA ALA A 14 -11.65 5.47 6.85
C ALA A 14 -11.74 6.66 5.88
N ALA A 15 -10.64 7.36 5.63
CA ALA A 15 -10.61 8.50 4.72
C ALA A 15 -11.04 8.15 3.30
N ILE A 16 -10.66 6.96 2.79
CA ILE A 16 -11.09 6.47 1.47
C ILE A 16 -12.59 6.20 1.46
N PHE A 17 -13.13 5.58 2.51
CA PHE A 17 -14.56 5.34 2.62
C PHE A 17 -15.35 6.65 2.71
N ASP A 18 -14.94 7.57 3.56
CA ASP A 18 -15.63 8.85 3.74
C ASP A 18 -15.61 9.70 2.45
N SER A 19 -14.52 9.66 1.69
CA SER A 19 -14.37 10.45 0.46
C SER A 19 -15.03 9.82 -0.76
N HIS A 20 -15.11 8.49 -0.82
CA HIS A 20 -15.45 7.77 -2.05
C HIS A 20 -16.52 6.68 -1.89
N GLY A 21 -17.00 6.39 -0.68
CA GLY A 21 -17.97 5.34 -0.39
C GLY A 21 -17.45 3.91 -0.65
N LEU A 22 -16.13 3.74 -0.79
CA LEU A 22 -15.50 2.46 -1.14
C LEU A 22 -14.73 1.89 0.05
N SER A 23 -14.98 0.61 0.37
CA SER A 23 -14.21 -0.12 1.36
C SER A 23 -12.90 -0.66 0.75
N VAL A 24 -11.80 -0.50 1.46
CA VAL A 24 -10.48 -0.99 1.03
C VAL A 24 -10.29 -2.43 1.46
N ALA A 25 -10.06 -3.33 0.50
CA ALA A 25 -9.84 -4.74 0.78
C ALA A 25 -8.47 -5.04 1.42
N ASP A 26 -7.42 -4.31 1.01
CA ASP A 26 -6.07 -4.47 1.57
C ASP A 26 -5.26 -3.17 1.44
N LEU A 27 -4.45 -2.88 2.45
CA LEU A 27 -3.45 -1.81 2.49
C LEU A 27 -2.10 -2.41 2.82
N VAL A 28 -1.19 -2.38 1.84
CA VAL A 28 0.16 -2.93 1.95
C VAL A 28 1.13 -1.80 2.24
N LEU A 29 1.68 -1.77 3.45
CA LEU A 29 2.66 -0.75 3.85
C LEU A 29 4.07 -1.31 3.65
N VAL A 30 4.89 -0.61 2.87
CA VAL A 30 6.20 -1.07 2.40
C VAL A 30 7.27 -0.03 2.70
N SER A 31 8.53 -0.47 2.77
CA SER A 31 9.67 0.43 2.95
C SER A 31 9.83 1.38 1.75
N PRO A 32 10.35 2.61 1.97
CA PRO A 32 10.77 3.50 0.89
C PRO A 32 11.67 2.78 -0.12
N GLY A 33 11.51 3.09 -1.41
CA GLY A 33 12.27 2.44 -2.50
C GLY A 33 11.73 1.08 -2.96
N SER A 34 10.77 0.49 -2.24
CA SER A 34 10.23 -0.85 -2.57
C SER A 34 9.14 -0.83 -3.64
N ILE A 35 8.63 0.34 -4.03
CA ILE A 35 7.62 0.49 -5.09
C ILE A 35 8.34 0.57 -6.44
N PRO A 36 8.06 -0.34 -7.39
CA PRO A 36 8.68 -0.30 -8.71
C PRO A 36 8.42 1.01 -9.46
N ILE A 37 9.47 1.60 -10.01
CA ILE A 37 9.43 2.85 -10.79
C ILE A 37 10.04 2.67 -12.18
N THR A 38 9.68 3.56 -13.11
CA THR A 38 10.38 3.75 -14.37
C THR A 38 11.67 4.53 -14.14
N THR A 39 12.57 4.54 -15.13
CA THR A 39 13.80 5.33 -15.09
C THR A 39 13.54 6.82 -14.87
N SER A 40 12.38 7.33 -15.32
CA SER A 40 11.94 8.71 -15.12
C SER A 40 11.21 8.93 -13.77
N GLY A 41 11.16 7.94 -12.87
CA GLY A 41 10.53 8.05 -11.55
C GLY A 41 9.01 7.82 -11.51
N LYS A 42 8.36 7.41 -12.60
CA LYS A 42 6.90 7.12 -12.59
C LYS A 42 6.62 5.76 -11.95
N ILE A 43 5.56 5.65 -11.17
CA ILE A 43 5.16 4.37 -10.55
C ILE A 43 4.74 3.34 -11.62
N ARG A 44 5.34 2.15 -11.60
CA ARG A 44 4.95 1.00 -12.44
C ARG A 44 3.80 0.22 -11.79
N ARG A 45 2.58 0.79 -11.83
CA ARG A 45 1.40 0.23 -11.15
C ARG A 45 1.09 -1.22 -11.56
N ALA A 46 1.22 -1.56 -12.85
CA ALA A 46 0.97 -2.92 -13.33
C ALA A 46 1.93 -3.95 -12.68
N GLN A 47 3.21 -3.57 -12.49
CA GLN A 47 4.17 -4.42 -11.80
C GLN A 47 3.84 -4.54 -10.30
N CYS A 48 3.39 -3.45 -9.67
CA CYS A 48 2.91 -3.49 -8.28
C CYS A 48 1.77 -4.51 -8.10
N VAL A 49 0.82 -4.57 -9.05
CA VAL A 49 -0.27 -5.57 -9.03
C VAL A 49 0.27 -6.99 -9.10
N GLN A 50 1.29 -7.25 -9.93
CA GLN A 50 1.93 -8.58 -10.01
C GLN A 50 2.61 -8.96 -8.69
N LEU A 51 3.44 -8.07 -8.14
CA LEU A 51 4.11 -8.28 -6.85
C LEU A 51 3.10 -8.53 -5.73
N TYR A 52 2.01 -7.75 -5.68
CA TYR A 52 0.94 -7.92 -4.71
C TYR A 52 0.31 -9.32 -4.79
N ARG A 53 -0.10 -9.74 -5.99
CA ARG A 53 -0.74 -11.05 -6.22
C ARG A 53 0.18 -12.21 -5.85
N ARG A 54 1.49 -12.04 -6.05
CA ARG A 54 2.51 -13.04 -5.71
C ARG A 54 2.99 -12.95 -4.26
N ARG A 55 2.48 -11.99 -3.47
CA ARG A 55 2.89 -11.72 -2.09
C ARG A 55 4.39 -11.39 -1.95
N GLU A 56 4.94 -10.70 -2.94
CA GLU A 56 6.37 -10.36 -3.01
C GLU A 56 6.72 -9.01 -2.37
N PHE A 57 5.73 -8.27 -1.84
CA PHE A 57 5.99 -7.10 -1.01
C PHE A 57 6.34 -7.49 0.42
N THR A 58 7.48 -7.02 0.92
CA THR A 58 7.79 -7.04 2.36
C THR A 58 6.89 -6.05 3.08
N ARG A 59 5.99 -6.58 3.89
CA ARG A 59 5.01 -5.82 4.68
C ARG A 59 5.65 -5.31 5.96
N LEU A 60 5.56 -4.00 6.20
CA LEU A 60 5.98 -3.39 7.46
C LEU A 60 5.01 -3.65 8.61
N ASP A 61 3.78 -4.07 8.27
CA ASP A 61 2.68 -4.37 9.19
C ASP A 61 2.50 -5.86 9.46
N ALA A 62 3.44 -6.70 9.00
CA ALA A 62 3.49 -8.13 9.33
C ALA A 62 3.90 -8.38 10.78
#